data_AF-A0A4Z2H7H7-F1
#
_entry.id   AF-A0A4Z2H7H7-F1
#
_cell.length_a   1.000
_cell.length_b   1.000
_cell.length_c   1.000
_cell.angle_alpha   90.00
_cell.angle_beta   90.00
_cell.angle_gamma   90.00
#
_symmetry.space_group_name_H-M   'P 1'
#
loop_
_entity.id
_entity.type
_entity.pdbx_description
1 polymer ?
#
loop_
_entity_poly.entity_id
_entity_poly.type
_entity_poly.pdbx_seq_one_letter_code
_entity_poly.pdbx_strand_id
1 'polypeptide(L)'
;MDLKESCGSQGSRESSGPHPTSWQAFAHTSTLHGLRFIFPYGQPSVRRLLWAAALLACLGLLVLESAERLAYFLSYPHVTSMDAVVSCSLVFPAVTICNLNDYRFGSLTPNDLYHAGELLGLLDVHLAIPQPHLAEPDVLAFLQERSNFTAYRPKAFSMKEFIDRVGHDLEEMMLYCRYQGQECSHSDFKPRIQIGINEMLRRVVDLDADRRSMRSHGGASGIPWRAAAVVIDAADQRHPDESLSEPFVTALHVV
;
A
#
# COMPACT_ATOMS: atom_id res chain seq x y z
N MET A 1 -37.96 -11.18 -70.63
CA MET A 1 -38.95 -12.06 -71.29
C MET A 1 -38.37 -13.46 -71.37
N ASP A 2 -39.22 -14.47 -71.21
CA ASP A 2 -38.92 -15.90 -71.27
C ASP A 2 -38.53 -16.42 -72.67
N LEU A 3 -37.92 -17.63 -72.70
CA LEU A 3 -38.08 -18.79 -73.63
C LEU A 3 -36.73 -19.57 -73.74
N LYS A 4 -36.50 -20.86 -73.42
CA LYS A 4 -37.30 -22.11 -73.26
C LYS A 4 -37.73 -22.73 -74.62
N GLU A 5 -37.40 -23.96 -75.05
CA GLU A 5 -36.72 -25.18 -74.49
C GLU A 5 -35.48 -25.63 -75.34
N SER A 6 -34.42 -26.27 -74.79
CA SER A 6 -34.15 -27.73 -74.52
C SER A 6 -34.00 -28.67 -75.75
N CYS A 7 -32.99 -29.54 -75.71
CA CYS A 7 -33.09 -30.92 -76.21
C CYS A 7 -32.06 -31.85 -75.54
N GLY A 8 -32.49 -33.04 -75.09
CA GLY A 8 -31.61 -34.15 -74.68
C GLY A 8 -31.20 -35.02 -75.89
N SER A 9 -30.67 -36.24 -75.74
CA SER A 9 -30.53 -37.05 -74.52
C SER A 9 -29.48 -38.17 -74.73
N GLN A 10 -28.78 -38.53 -73.64
CA GLN A 10 -28.23 -39.85 -73.28
C GLN A 10 -27.47 -40.74 -74.29
N GLY A 11 -26.25 -41.11 -73.89
CA GLY A 11 -25.64 -42.42 -74.17
C GLY A 11 -25.07 -42.99 -72.86
N SER A 12 -25.55 -44.16 -72.43
CA SER A 12 -25.31 -44.72 -71.10
C SER A 12 -24.04 -45.58 -71.00
N ARG A 13 -23.39 -45.54 -69.83
CA ARG A 13 -22.54 -46.62 -69.32
C ARG A 13 -22.75 -46.77 -67.83
N GLU A 14 -23.32 -47.89 -67.43
CA GLU A 14 -23.43 -48.27 -66.03
C GLU A 14 -22.03 -48.63 -65.49
N SER A 15 -21.69 -48.05 -64.34
CA SER A 15 -20.60 -48.52 -63.50
C SER A 15 -21.16 -48.60 -62.08
N SER A 16 -21.32 -49.83 -61.60
CA SER A 16 -21.90 -50.18 -60.30
C SER A 16 -20.93 -49.86 -59.14
N GLY A 17 -20.68 -48.58 -58.93
CA GLY A 17 -20.07 -48.09 -57.68
C GLY A 17 -21.09 -48.08 -56.54
N PRO A 18 -20.70 -48.37 -55.28
CA PRO A 18 -21.60 -48.21 -54.15
C PRO A 18 -21.97 -46.73 -54.02
N HIS A 19 -23.27 -46.43 -53.97
CA HIS A 19 -23.75 -45.07 -53.71
C HIS A 19 -23.09 -44.50 -52.45
N PRO A 20 -22.63 -43.23 -52.47
CA PRO A 20 -22.12 -42.56 -51.27
C PRO A 20 -23.13 -42.68 -50.13
N THR A 21 -22.76 -43.40 -49.07
CA THR A 21 -23.50 -43.29 -47.81
C THR A 21 -23.35 -41.84 -47.32
N SER A 22 -24.41 -41.30 -46.70
CA SER A 22 -24.54 -39.86 -46.41
C SER A 22 -23.34 -39.29 -45.64
N TRP A 23 -22.70 -40.13 -44.81
CA TRP A 23 -21.53 -39.78 -44.01
C TRP A 23 -20.27 -39.48 -44.83
N GLN A 24 -20.04 -40.19 -45.95
CA GLN A 24 -18.91 -39.96 -46.85
C GLN A 24 -19.09 -38.63 -47.60
N ALA A 25 -20.31 -38.36 -48.09
CA ALA A 25 -20.65 -37.09 -48.73
C ALA A 25 -20.43 -35.90 -47.77
N PHE A 26 -20.78 -36.07 -46.50
CA PHE A 26 -20.51 -35.09 -45.43
C PHE A 26 -18.99 -34.96 -45.14
N ALA A 27 -18.27 -36.06 -44.94
CA ALA A 27 -16.83 -36.06 -44.65
C ALA A 27 -15.98 -35.43 -45.77
N HIS A 28 -16.45 -35.47 -47.01
CA HIS A 28 -15.81 -34.85 -48.16
C HIS A 28 -16.21 -33.37 -48.39
N THR A 29 -17.33 -32.91 -47.83
CA THR A 29 -17.76 -31.49 -47.89
C THR A 29 -17.41 -30.70 -46.61
N SER A 30 -17.02 -31.38 -45.53
CA SER A 30 -16.57 -30.76 -44.29
C SER A 30 -15.24 -29.99 -44.45
N THR A 31 -15.11 -28.88 -43.73
CA THR A 31 -13.87 -28.12 -43.56
C THR A 31 -12.89 -28.76 -42.56
N LEU A 32 -13.30 -29.81 -41.86
CA LEU A 32 -12.47 -30.48 -40.86
C LEU A 32 -11.35 -31.29 -41.52
N HIS A 33 -10.14 -30.78 -41.39
CA HIS A 33 -8.95 -31.33 -42.03
C HIS A 33 -8.70 -32.76 -41.52
N GLY A 34 -8.46 -33.69 -42.44
CA GLY A 34 -8.26 -35.11 -42.12
C GLY A 34 -9.52 -35.99 -42.24
N LEU A 35 -10.72 -35.44 -42.06
CA LEU A 35 -11.96 -36.24 -42.00
C LEU A 35 -12.22 -37.06 -43.29
N ARG A 36 -11.96 -36.47 -44.46
CA ARG A 36 -12.04 -37.13 -45.77
C ARG A 36 -11.15 -38.37 -45.91
N PHE A 37 -10.03 -38.45 -45.18
CA PHE A 37 -9.12 -39.60 -45.22
C PHE A 37 -9.55 -40.75 -44.29
N ILE A 38 -10.50 -40.47 -43.38
CA ILE A 38 -11.11 -41.45 -42.47
C ILE A 38 -12.36 -42.07 -43.11
N PHE A 39 -12.99 -41.42 -44.10
CA PHE A 39 -14.17 -41.94 -44.80
C PHE A 39 -14.00 -42.00 -46.33
N PRO A 40 -12.94 -42.65 -46.86
CA PRO A 40 -12.81 -42.87 -48.30
C PRO A 40 -13.84 -43.88 -48.81
N TYR A 41 -14.16 -43.80 -50.11
CA TYR A 41 -14.96 -44.80 -50.81
C TYR A 41 -14.18 -46.11 -50.96
N GLY A 42 -14.47 -47.12 -50.13
CA GLY A 42 -13.86 -48.46 -50.25
C GLY A 42 -13.76 -49.25 -48.94
N GLN A 43 -13.00 -50.36 -49.01
CA GLN A 43 -12.73 -51.27 -47.88
C GLN A 43 -11.87 -50.60 -46.78
N PRO A 44 -11.98 -51.01 -45.51
CA PRO A 44 -11.11 -50.51 -44.44
C PRO A 44 -9.64 -50.88 -44.68
N SER A 45 -8.73 -49.96 -44.38
CA SER A 45 -7.29 -50.11 -44.62
C SER A 45 -6.50 -49.60 -43.41
N VAL A 46 -5.29 -50.13 -43.18
CA VAL A 46 -4.36 -49.65 -42.14
C VAL A 46 -4.11 -48.13 -42.27
N ARG A 47 -4.06 -47.61 -43.50
CA ARG A 47 -3.92 -46.16 -43.77
C ARG A 47 -5.07 -45.35 -43.17
N ARG A 48 -6.30 -45.88 -43.16
CA ARG A 48 -7.49 -45.25 -42.56
C ARG A 48 -7.36 -45.17 -41.04
N LEU A 49 -6.86 -46.24 -40.41
CA LEU A 49 -6.61 -46.28 -38.97
C LEU A 49 -5.52 -45.27 -38.55
N LEU A 50 -4.45 -45.14 -39.35
CA LEU A 50 -3.41 -44.13 -39.11
C LEU A 50 -3.97 -42.70 -39.22
N TRP A 51 -4.79 -42.39 -40.22
CA TRP A 51 -5.44 -41.07 -40.32
C TRP A 51 -6.43 -40.80 -39.18
N ALA A 52 -7.17 -41.82 -38.73
CA ALA A 52 -8.07 -41.71 -37.59
C ALA A 52 -7.31 -41.47 -36.28
N ALA A 53 -6.23 -42.21 -36.04
CA ALA A 53 -5.35 -42.02 -34.88
C ALA A 53 -4.69 -40.64 -34.88
N ALA A 54 -4.20 -40.17 -36.04
CA ALA A 54 -3.63 -38.84 -36.18
C ALA A 54 -4.66 -37.73 -35.90
N LEU A 55 -5.89 -37.85 -36.42
CA LEU A 55 -6.94 -36.88 -36.16
C LEU A 55 -7.35 -36.86 -34.68
N LEU A 56 -7.48 -38.03 -34.05
CA LEU A 56 -7.79 -38.15 -32.62
C LEU A 56 -6.67 -37.57 -31.74
N ALA A 57 -5.40 -37.77 -32.11
CA ALA A 57 -4.25 -37.18 -31.43
C ALA A 57 -4.27 -35.64 -31.55
N CYS A 58 -4.49 -35.09 -32.75
CA CYS A 58 -4.62 -33.64 -32.95
C CYS A 58 -5.80 -33.04 -32.16
N LEU A 59 -6.95 -33.74 -32.11
CA LEU A 59 -8.11 -33.31 -31.34
C LEU A 59 -7.85 -33.36 -29.82
N GLY A 60 -7.18 -34.42 -29.34
CA GLY A 60 -6.81 -34.54 -27.93
C GLY A 60 -5.83 -33.46 -27.47
N LEU A 61 -4.80 -33.17 -28.28
CA LEU A 61 -3.86 -32.08 -28.02
C LEU A 61 -4.56 -30.72 -28.04
N LEU A 62 -5.45 -30.46 -29.00
CA LEU A 62 -6.24 -29.24 -29.05
C LEU A 62 -7.10 -29.04 -27.78
N VAL A 63 -7.78 -30.09 -27.32
CA VAL A 63 -8.58 -30.04 -26.09
C VAL A 63 -7.68 -29.77 -24.88
N LEU A 64 -6.55 -30.48 -24.73
CA LEU A 64 -5.63 -30.30 -23.61
C LEU A 64 -5.06 -28.87 -23.55
N GLU A 65 -4.46 -28.40 -24.64
CA GLU A 65 -3.93 -27.02 -24.74
C GLU A 65 -5.02 -25.98 -24.50
N SER A 66 -6.23 -26.17 -25.05
CA SER A 66 -7.34 -25.24 -24.81
C SER A 66 -7.80 -25.21 -23.35
N ALA A 67 -7.78 -26.37 -22.67
CA ALA A 67 -8.14 -26.48 -21.26
C ALA A 67 -7.06 -25.83 -20.37
N GLU A 68 -5.77 -26.04 -20.66
CA GLU A 68 -4.68 -25.38 -19.94
C GLU A 68 -4.72 -23.86 -20.12
N ARG A 69 -4.95 -23.36 -21.34
CA ARG A 69 -5.07 -21.93 -21.61
C ARG A 69 -6.33 -21.32 -20.97
N LEU A 70 -7.45 -22.04 -20.94
CA LEU A 70 -8.65 -21.61 -20.24
C LEU A 70 -8.43 -21.59 -18.72
N ALA A 71 -7.77 -22.60 -18.15
CA ALA A 71 -7.42 -22.63 -16.73
C ALA A 71 -6.45 -21.50 -16.35
N TYR A 72 -5.46 -21.20 -17.20
CA TYR A 72 -4.56 -20.05 -17.02
C TYR A 72 -5.26 -18.70 -17.19
N PHE A 73 -6.27 -18.60 -18.06
CA PHE A 73 -7.10 -17.39 -18.15
C PHE A 73 -7.97 -17.22 -16.88
N LEU A 74 -8.56 -18.31 -16.40
CA LEU A 74 -9.41 -18.33 -15.20
C LEU A 74 -8.63 -18.26 -13.88
N SER A 75 -7.30 -18.37 -13.88
CA SER A 75 -6.47 -18.07 -12.71
C SER A 75 -6.15 -16.58 -12.54
N TYR A 76 -6.64 -15.72 -13.45
CA TYR A 76 -6.47 -14.26 -13.44
C TYR A 76 -5.03 -13.77 -13.17
N PRO A 77 -4.03 -14.27 -13.93
CA PRO A 77 -2.64 -13.83 -13.79
C PRO A 77 -2.50 -12.38 -14.24
N HIS A 78 -1.84 -11.57 -13.41
CA HIS A 78 -1.53 -10.18 -13.70
C HIS A 78 -0.02 -9.99 -13.81
N VAL A 79 0.39 -9.10 -14.73
CA VAL A 79 1.79 -8.66 -14.87
C VAL A 79 1.82 -7.17 -14.62
N THR A 80 2.62 -6.75 -13.65
CA THR A 80 2.85 -5.33 -13.35
C THR A 80 4.02 -4.82 -14.18
N SER A 81 3.81 -3.71 -14.91
CA SER A 81 4.87 -2.91 -15.51
C SER A 81 5.15 -1.70 -14.64
N MET A 82 6.41 -1.32 -14.49
CA MET A 82 6.85 -0.24 -13.60
C MET A 82 7.71 0.74 -14.40
N ASP A 83 7.18 1.94 -14.62
CA ASP A 83 7.84 3.02 -15.35
C ASP A 83 8.14 4.20 -14.42
N ALA A 84 9.37 4.71 -14.45
CA ALA A 84 9.77 5.90 -13.70
C ALA A 84 9.72 7.15 -14.60
N VAL A 85 8.69 7.97 -14.44
CA VAL A 85 8.49 9.21 -15.22
C VAL A 85 8.95 10.43 -14.43
N VAL A 86 9.83 11.25 -15.01
CA VAL A 86 10.27 12.52 -14.42
C VAL A 86 9.25 13.61 -14.73
N SER A 87 8.62 14.16 -13.68
CA SER A 87 7.64 15.25 -13.79
C SER A 87 8.23 16.58 -13.29
N CYS A 88 7.92 17.68 -13.99
CA CYS A 88 8.38 19.03 -13.62
C CYS A 88 7.64 19.64 -12.42
N SER A 89 6.58 18.99 -11.93
CA SER A 89 5.82 19.37 -10.75
C SER A 89 5.26 18.11 -10.11
N LEU A 90 5.47 17.96 -8.80
CA LEU A 90 4.87 16.92 -7.97
C LEU A 90 4.17 17.61 -6.79
N VAL A 91 3.10 17.00 -6.30
CA VAL A 91 2.50 17.39 -5.01
C VAL A 91 3.47 16.98 -3.91
N PHE A 92 3.80 17.91 -3.01
CA PHE A 92 4.62 17.59 -1.85
C PHE A 92 3.81 16.73 -0.86
N PRO A 93 4.35 15.61 -0.35
CA PRO A 93 3.62 14.72 0.54
C PRO A 93 3.26 15.39 1.87
N ALA A 94 2.30 14.80 2.57
CA ALA A 94 2.09 15.14 3.98
C ALA A 94 3.33 14.71 4.78
N VAL A 95 3.82 15.60 5.64
CA VAL A 95 4.94 15.31 6.54
C VAL A 95 4.39 15.30 7.97
N THR A 96 4.41 14.13 8.60
CA THR A 96 4.00 13.96 9.99
C THR A 96 5.26 13.91 10.86
N ILE A 97 5.32 14.78 11.86
CA ILE A 97 6.40 14.82 12.85
C ILE A 97 5.86 14.42 14.22
N CYS A 98 6.64 13.59 14.93
CA CYS A 98 6.37 13.16 16.29
C CYS A 98 7.68 13.18 17.08
N ASN A 99 7.66 13.67 18.31
CA ASN A 99 8.78 13.45 19.23
C ASN A 99 8.77 11.96 19.67
N LEU A 100 9.95 11.35 19.80
CA LEU A 100 10.06 9.99 20.32
C LEU A 100 9.77 9.93 21.82
N ASN A 101 9.95 11.04 22.55
CA ASN A 101 9.46 11.21 23.89
C ASN A 101 7.95 11.54 23.88
N ASP A 102 7.16 10.73 24.59
CA ASP A 102 5.70 10.82 24.65
C ASP A 102 5.17 12.06 25.36
N TYR A 103 5.92 12.57 26.34
CA TYR A 103 5.47 13.64 27.23
C TYR A 103 6.63 14.50 27.75
N ARG A 104 6.35 15.78 27.98
CA ARG A 104 7.22 16.68 28.74
C ARG A 104 7.12 16.29 30.21
N PHE A 105 8.20 15.72 30.76
CA PHE A 105 8.23 15.17 32.12
C PHE A 105 7.76 16.18 33.18
N GLY A 106 8.23 17.43 33.10
CA GLY A 106 7.82 18.51 33.99
C GLY A 106 6.34 18.92 33.91
N SER A 107 5.62 18.54 32.84
CA SER A 107 4.19 18.83 32.65
C SER A 107 3.27 17.80 33.32
N LEU A 108 3.82 16.70 33.87
CA LEU A 108 3.06 15.68 34.60
C LEU A 108 2.57 16.21 35.95
N THR A 109 1.29 15.99 36.23
CA THR A 109 0.65 16.31 37.52
C THR A 109 0.42 15.05 38.36
N PRO A 110 0.19 15.17 39.68
CA PRO A 110 -0.22 14.04 40.51
C PRO A 110 -1.47 13.30 40.00
N ASN A 111 -2.39 14.01 39.32
CA ASN A 111 -3.58 13.37 38.75
C ASN A 111 -3.21 12.47 37.57
N ASP A 112 -2.24 12.90 36.75
CA ASP A 112 -1.78 12.15 35.59
C ASP A 112 -1.03 10.88 36.04
N LEU A 113 -0.16 11.00 37.05
CA LEU A 113 0.51 9.83 37.64
C LEU A 113 -0.49 8.86 38.30
N TYR A 114 -1.55 9.38 38.96
CA TYR A 114 -2.57 8.52 39.57
C TYR A 114 -3.36 7.69 38.54
N HIS A 115 -3.70 8.26 37.38
CA HIS A 115 -4.54 7.58 36.37
C HIS A 115 -3.75 6.88 35.26
N ALA A 116 -2.54 7.36 34.94
CA ALA A 116 -1.73 6.87 33.83
C ALA A 116 -0.30 6.46 34.23
N GLY A 117 0.12 6.59 35.48
CA GLY A 117 1.50 6.30 35.90
C GLY A 117 1.98 4.89 35.56
N GLU A 118 1.11 3.89 35.64
CA GLU A 118 1.37 2.51 35.18
C GLU A 118 1.52 2.43 33.65
N LEU A 119 0.63 3.07 32.89
CA LEU A 119 0.69 3.14 31.42
C LEU A 119 1.97 3.84 30.92
N LEU A 120 2.47 4.83 31.68
CA LEU A 120 3.73 5.53 31.38
C LEU A 120 4.98 4.75 31.84
N GLY A 121 4.82 3.62 32.53
CA GLY A 121 5.92 2.87 33.15
C GLY A 121 6.62 3.58 34.32
N LEU A 122 6.03 4.66 34.85
CA LEU A 122 6.58 5.47 35.94
C LEU A 122 6.20 4.98 37.33
N LEU A 123 5.09 4.24 37.44
CA LEU A 123 4.59 3.61 38.67
C LEU A 123 4.20 2.15 38.40
N ASP A 124 4.16 1.33 39.44
CA ASP A 124 3.60 -0.02 39.39
C ASP A 124 2.09 -0.07 39.72
N VAL A 125 1.52 -1.27 39.72
CA VAL A 125 0.11 -1.55 40.09
C VAL A 125 -0.24 -1.14 41.54
N HIS A 126 0.74 -0.85 42.40
CA HIS A 126 0.55 -0.36 43.77
C HIS A 126 0.73 1.16 43.87
N LEU A 127 0.87 1.87 42.75
CA LEU A 127 1.18 3.30 42.65
C LEU A 127 2.54 3.66 43.28
N ALA A 128 3.49 2.73 43.31
CA ALA A 128 4.85 2.93 43.81
C ALA A 128 5.85 3.07 42.66
N ILE A 129 6.94 3.81 42.89
CA ILE A 129 8.01 3.99 41.91
C ILE A 129 8.80 2.67 41.78
N PRO A 130 8.85 2.03 40.60
CA PRO A 130 9.62 0.81 40.41
C PRO A 130 11.13 1.10 40.45
N GLN A 131 11.89 0.25 41.14
CA GLN A 131 13.37 0.27 41.15
C GLN A 131 13.99 1.68 41.34
N PRO A 132 13.66 2.41 42.43
CA PRO A 132 14.03 3.83 42.59
C PRO A 132 15.53 4.11 42.64
N HIS A 133 16.37 3.07 42.79
CA HIS A 133 17.83 3.17 42.76
C HIS A 133 18.43 3.32 41.35
N LEU A 134 17.63 3.13 40.29
CA LEU A 134 18.02 3.37 38.89
C LEU A 134 17.65 4.76 38.40
N ALA A 135 16.81 5.50 39.14
CA ALA A 135 16.42 6.86 38.79
C ALA A 135 17.49 7.86 39.26
N GLU A 136 17.73 8.87 38.43
CA GLU A 136 18.54 10.02 38.79
C GLU A 136 17.91 10.79 39.97
N PRO A 137 18.69 11.37 40.92
CA PRO A 137 18.13 11.93 42.15
C PRO A 137 17.01 12.97 41.94
N ASP A 138 17.15 13.83 40.94
CA ASP A 138 16.18 14.89 40.65
C ASP A 138 14.88 14.33 40.03
N VAL A 139 15.01 13.34 39.15
CA VAL A 139 13.88 12.57 38.59
C VAL A 139 13.14 11.84 39.70
N LEU A 140 13.87 11.20 40.61
CA LEU A 140 13.30 10.50 41.76
C LEU A 140 12.58 11.46 42.71
N ALA A 141 13.16 12.64 42.99
CA ALA A 141 12.53 13.67 43.83
C ALA A 141 11.22 14.20 43.20
N PHE A 142 11.23 14.48 41.89
CA PHE A 142 10.04 14.91 41.16
C PHE A 142 8.90 13.88 41.23
N LEU A 143 9.22 12.59 41.05
CA LEU A 143 8.25 11.50 41.15
C LEU A 143 7.73 11.36 42.58
N GLN A 144 8.62 11.34 43.60
CA GLN A 144 8.23 11.22 45.01
C GLN A 144 7.30 12.36 45.47
N GLU A 145 7.54 13.60 45.03
CA GLU A 145 6.66 14.73 45.31
C GLU A 145 5.25 14.52 44.72
N ARG A 146 5.17 14.02 43.48
CA ARG A 146 3.91 13.91 42.73
C ARG A 146 3.18 12.57 42.91
N SER A 147 3.84 11.54 43.42
CA SER A 147 3.27 10.21 43.67
C SER A 147 2.83 9.98 45.13
N ASN A 148 2.82 11.02 45.97
CA ASN A 148 2.33 10.89 47.35
C ASN A 148 0.79 10.91 47.40
N PHE A 149 0.19 9.73 47.24
CA PHE A 149 -1.27 9.58 47.17
C PHE A 149 -1.98 9.42 48.53
N THR A 150 -1.25 9.47 49.66
CA THR A 150 -1.76 9.14 51.00
C THR A 150 -3.02 9.91 51.45
N ALA A 151 -3.16 11.17 51.02
CA ALA A 151 -4.35 12.00 51.25
C ALA A 151 -4.92 12.59 49.95
N TYR A 152 -4.58 11.99 48.79
CA TYR A 152 -4.93 12.52 47.49
C TYR A 152 -6.42 12.28 47.14
N ARG A 153 -7.03 13.23 46.43
CA ARG A 153 -8.39 13.11 45.91
C ARG A 153 -8.32 13.16 44.37
N PRO A 154 -8.51 12.01 43.69
CA PRO A 154 -8.50 11.96 42.24
C PRO A 154 -9.52 12.90 41.62
N LYS A 155 -9.11 13.60 40.56
CA LYS A 155 -9.96 14.44 39.73
C LYS A 155 -10.37 13.65 38.47
N ALA A 156 -11.39 14.14 37.78
CA ALA A 156 -11.74 13.63 36.45
C ALA A 156 -10.51 13.68 35.52
N PHE A 157 -10.36 12.67 34.69
CA PHE A 157 -9.22 12.48 33.79
C PHE A 157 -9.72 12.11 32.39
N SER A 158 -9.00 12.56 31.38
CA SER A 158 -9.31 12.31 29.97
C SER A 158 -8.01 12.13 29.21
N MET A 159 -7.81 10.97 28.59
CA MET A 159 -6.61 10.68 27.81
C MET A 159 -6.34 11.75 26.75
N LYS A 160 -7.38 12.28 26.09
CA LYS A 160 -7.24 13.36 25.11
C LYS A 160 -6.66 14.64 25.72
N GLU A 161 -7.19 15.06 26.87
CA GLU A 161 -6.70 16.27 27.56
C GLU A 161 -5.27 16.08 28.04
N PHE A 162 -4.98 14.91 28.61
CA PHE A 162 -3.65 14.53 29.06
C PHE A 162 -2.63 14.66 27.93
N ILE A 163 -2.83 13.98 26.80
CA ILE A 163 -1.92 14.01 25.65
C ILE A 163 -1.81 15.42 25.06
N ASP A 164 -2.92 16.16 24.96
CA ASP A 164 -2.91 17.54 24.44
C ASP A 164 -2.21 18.54 25.36
N ARG A 165 -2.03 18.23 26.64
CA ARG A 165 -1.30 19.07 27.60
C ARG A 165 0.16 18.65 27.76
N VAL A 166 0.41 17.36 28.00
CA VAL A 166 1.75 16.88 28.32
C VAL A 166 2.59 16.60 27.09
N GLY A 167 1.99 16.40 25.92
CA GLY A 167 2.70 16.24 24.66
C GLY A 167 3.57 17.47 24.36
N HIS A 168 4.62 17.25 23.57
CA HIS A 168 5.53 18.32 23.12
C HIS A 168 4.81 19.29 22.20
N ASP A 169 5.12 20.58 22.33
CA ASP A 169 4.57 21.61 21.44
C ASP A 169 5.54 21.92 20.31
N LEU A 170 5.03 22.11 19.09
CA LEU A 170 5.89 22.32 17.92
C LEU A 170 6.56 23.71 17.97
N GLU A 171 5.90 24.70 18.58
CA GLU A 171 6.48 26.03 18.77
C GLU A 171 7.78 25.99 19.60
N GLU A 172 7.88 25.09 20.57
CA GLU A 172 9.07 24.90 21.41
C GLU A 172 10.16 24.05 20.74
N MET A 173 9.78 23.13 19.83
CA MET A 173 10.73 22.22 19.15
C MET A 173 11.25 22.73 17.80
N MET A 174 10.60 23.72 17.18
CA MET A 174 10.89 24.14 15.81
C MET A 174 11.82 25.37 15.79
N LEU A 175 13.13 25.16 15.77
CA LEU A 175 14.10 26.26 15.67
C LEU A 175 14.02 27.03 14.34
N TYR A 176 13.80 26.34 13.22
CA TYR A 176 13.52 26.98 11.93
C TYR A 176 12.70 26.06 11.00
N CYS A 177 12.03 26.65 10.01
CA CYS A 177 11.31 25.90 8.98
C CYS A 177 11.46 26.61 7.63
N ARG A 178 11.83 25.87 6.57
CA ARG A 178 11.96 26.45 5.23
C ARG A 178 11.46 25.53 4.12
N TYR A 179 10.39 25.97 3.43
CA TYR A 179 9.77 25.26 2.32
C TYR A 179 9.97 26.03 1.00
N GLN A 180 10.57 25.38 -0.02
CA GLN A 180 10.88 25.99 -1.34
C GLN A 180 11.62 27.36 -1.26
N GLY A 181 12.37 27.61 -0.18
CA GLY A 181 13.07 28.87 0.06
C GLY A 181 12.26 29.92 0.83
N GLN A 182 10.99 29.69 1.13
CA GLN A 182 10.16 30.52 2.01
C GLN A 182 10.20 30.01 3.45
N GLU A 183 10.10 30.92 4.42
CA GLU A 183 9.98 30.60 5.84
C GLU A 183 8.58 30.06 6.14
N CYS A 184 8.50 29.08 7.04
CA CYS A 184 7.25 28.51 7.56
C CYS A 184 7.23 28.58 9.09
N SER A 185 6.05 28.41 9.67
CA SER A 185 5.83 28.50 11.12
C SER A 185 5.05 27.30 11.65
N HIS A 186 5.07 27.10 12.97
CA HIS A 186 4.32 26.06 13.67
C HIS A 186 2.80 26.10 13.32
N SER A 187 2.27 27.28 12.97
CA SER A 187 0.87 27.49 12.55
C SER A 187 0.49 26.79 11.24
N ASP A 188 1.49 26.48 10.39
CA ASP A 188 1.32 25.76 9.13
C ASP A 188 1.13 24.26 9.36
N PHE A 189 1.47 23.77 10.56
CA PHE A 189 1.23 22.40 10.99
C PHE A 189 -0.11 22.26 11.73
N LYS A 190 -0.65 21.05 11.81
CA LYS A 190 -1.90 20.75 12.51
C LYS A 190 -1.66 19.65 13.53
N PRO A 191 -1.87 19.91 14.83
CA PRO A 191 -1.73 18.88 15.85
C PRO A 191 -2.83 17.84 15.69
N ARG A 192 -2.44 16.57 15.80
CA ARG A 192 -3.32 15.41 15.90
C ARG A 192 -2.85 14.50 17.04
N ILE A 193 -3.71 13.57 17.41
CA ILE A 193 -3.37 12.46 18.29
C ILE A 193 -3.39 11.19 17.46
N GLN A 194 -2.32 10.42 17.50
CA GLN A 194 -2.16 9.18 16.75
C GLN A 194 -1.56 8.10 17.66
N ILE A 195 -1.84 6.82 17.34
CA ILE A 195 -1.20 5.68 17.99
C ILE A 195 0.26 5.61 17.54
N GLY A 196 1.18 5.66 18.50
CA GLY A 196 2.62 5.52 18.28
C GLY A 196 3.06 4.07 18.10
N ILE A 197 4.36 3.88 17.87
CA ILE A 197 4.99 2.57 17.61
C ILE A 197 4.81 1.61 18.82
N ASN A 198 4.69 2.16 20.02
CA ASN A 198 4.48 1.45 21.30
C ASN A 198 2.99 1.28 21.67
N GLU A 199 2.07 1.40 20.72
CA GLU A 199 0.60 1.45 20.92
C GLU A 199 0.07 2.59 21.82
N MET A 200 0.95 3.39 22.43
CA MET A 200 0.61 4.56 23.20
C MET A 200 0.17 5.71 22.30
N LEU A 201 -0.87 6.46 22.70
CA LEU A 201 -1.31 7.65 21.98
C LEU A 201 -0.31 8.81 22.18
N ARG A 202 0.14 9.39 21.07
CA ARG A 202 1.12 10.49 21.02
C ARG A 202 0.52 11.73 20.37
N ARG A 203 1.03 12.91 20.72
CA ARG A 203 0.80 14.14 19.95
C ARG A 203 1.73 14.14 18.73
N VAL A 204 1.13 14.22 17.55
CA VAL A 204 1.84 14.36 16.25
C VAL A 204 1.42 15.68 15.60
N VAL A 205 2.23 16.18 14.68
CA VAL A 205 1.92 17.38 13.89
C VAL A 205 2.08 17.09 12.41
N ASP A 206 1.00 17.26 11.65
CA ASP A 206 1.01 17.13 10.20
C ASP A 206 1.26 18.49 9.55
N LEU A 207 2.15 18.57 8.56
CA LEU A 207 2.21 19.73 7.67
C LEU A 207 0.92 19.82 6.84
N ASP A 208 0.16 20.90 7.01
CA ASP A 208 -1.11 21.14 6.29
C ASP A 208 -0.83 21.72 4.91
N ALA A 209 -0.34 20.83 4.02
CA ALA A 209 -0.02 21.15 2.62
C ALA A 209 -1.22 21.69 1.82
N ASP A 210 -2.45 21.49 2.31
CA ASP A 210 -3.70 21.92 1.67
C ASP A 210 -4.07 23.39 2.00
N ARG A 211 -3.57 23.94 3.13
CA ARG A 211 -3.97 25.29 3.58
C ARG A 211 -3.53 26.44 2.66
N ARG A 212 -2.57 26.16 1.80
CA ARG A 212 -2.20 26.96 0.63
C ARG A 212 -1.19 26.19 -0.20
N SER A 213 -1.27 26.36 -1.52
CA SER A 213 -0.03 26.48 -2.31
C SER A 213 0.86 27.50 -1.57
N MET A 214 1.92 27.01 -0.91
CA MET A 214 2.86 27.82 -0.13
C MET A 214 3.34 28.93 -1.05
N ARG A 215 2.91 30.17 -0.79
CA ARG A 215 2.60 31.13 -1.86
C ARG A 215 3.83 31.42 -2.71
N SER A 216 3.93 30.79 -3.87
CA SER A 216 4.90 31.13 -4.90
C SER A 216 4.62 32.54 -5.45
N HIS A 217 5.06 33.55 -4.71
CA HIS A 217 5.34 34.87 -5.24
C HIS A 217 6.70 34.74 -5.94
N GLY A 218 6.63 34.64 -7.27
CA GLY A 218 7.78 34.26 -8.09
C GLY A 218 8.98 35.19 -7.92
N GLY A 219 10.10 34.62 -7.48
CA GLY A 219 11.44 35.18 -7.63
C GLY A 219 12.20 34.35 -8.65
N ALA A 220 12.50 34.91 -9.82
CA ALA A 220 13.11 34.18 -10.93
C ALA A 220 14.52 33.67 -10.59
N SER A 221 14.67 32.36 -10.37
CA SER A 221 15.95 31.65 -10.54
C SER A 221 15.70 30.16 -10.78
N GLY A 222 16.17 29.65 -11.93
CA GLY A 222 15.91 28.28 -12.37
C GLY A 222 16.77 27.25 -11.65
N ILE A 223 16.39 26.85 -10.44
CA ILE A 223 16.98 25.72 -9.72
C ILE A 223 15.85 24.69 -9.49
N PRO A 224 15.76 23.61 -10.32
CA PRO A 224 14.58 22.75 -10.35
C PRO A 224 14.37 21.86 -9.12
N TRP A 225 15.36 21.76 -8.22
CA TRP A 225 15.29 20.88 -7.04
C TRP A 225 15.87 21.59 -5.80
N ARG A 226 15.13 22.54 -5.22
CA ARG A 226 15.36 22.91 -3.81
C ARG A 226 14.49 22.01 -2.96
N ALA A 227 15.11 20.98 -2.36
CA ALA A 227 14.45 20.11 -1.40
C ALA A 227 13.77 20.95 -0.31
N ALA A 228 12.56 20.57 0.09
CA ALA A 228 11.97 21.07 1.32
C ALA A 228 12.77 20.51 2.49
N ALA A 229 13.50 21.39 3.18
CA ALA A 229 14.28 21.04 4.36
C ALA A 229 13.54 21.58 5.58
N VAL A 230 12.61 20.76 6.09
CA VAL A 230 12.00 20.99 7.41
C VAL A 230 12.97 20.39 8.44
N VAL A 231 13.87 21.22 8.94
CA VAL A 231 14.88 20.81 9.94
C VAL A 231 14.37 21.20 11.31
N ILE A 232 13.87 20.21 12.02
CA ILE A 232 13.38 20.34 13.39
C ILE A 232 14.47 19.81 14.31
N ASP A 233 15.13 20.74 14.97
CA ASP A 233 16.17 20.49 15.96
C ASP A 233 15.53 20.61 17.34
N ALA A 234 15.29 19.47 17.99
CA ALA A 234 14.53 19.43 19.23
C ALA A 234 15.39 19.94 20.40
N ALA A 235 15.11 21.16 20.85
CA ALA A 235 15.73 21.71 22.05
C ALA A 235 15.35 20.87 23.28
N ASP A 236 16.35 20.22 23.90
CA ASP A 236 16.18 19.57 25.20
C ASP A 236 15.96 20.65 26.27
N GLN A 237 14.80 20.65 26.94
CA GLN A 237 14.50 21.55 28.06
C GLN A 237 15.16 21.06 29.36
N ARG A 238 16.45 20.72 29.30
CA ARG A 238 17.29 20.63 30.49
C ARG A 238 17.90 21.99 30.84
N HIS A 239 18.27 22.14 32.10
CA HIS A 239 18.85 23.37 32.64
C HIS A 239 20.09 23.82 31.83
N PRO A 240 20.37 25.13 31.74
CA PRO A 240 21.33 25.70 30.78
C PRO A 240 22.83 25.44 31.09
N ASP A 241 23.14 24.48 31.96
CA ASP A 241 24.49 24.21 32.50
C ASP A 241 24.90 22.73 32.31
N GLU A 242 24.73 22.15 31.11
CA GLU A 242 25.55 21.00 30.73
C GLU A 242 25.85 20.94 29.23
N SER A 243 27.14 20.96 28.89
CA SER A 243 27.63 20.76 27.53
C SER A 243 27.79 19.26 27.24
N LEU A 244 27.43 18.86 26.01
CA LEU A 244 27.50 17.49 25.44
C LEU A 244 26.29 16.57 25.70
N SER A 245 25.29 16.65 24.83
CA SER A 245 24.61 15.43 24.34
C SER A 245 24.20 15.60 22.86
N GLU A 246 24.16 14.50 22.11
CA GLU A 246 23.95 14.53 20.65
C GLU A 246 22.47 14.71 20.26
N PRO A 247 22.17 15.29 19.07
CA PRO A 247 20.80 15.52 18.64
C PRO A 247 20.03 14.20 18.48
N PHE A 248 19.02 13.99 19.33
CA PHE A 248 18.12 12.86 19.21
C PHE A 248 17.30 12.97 17.91
N VAL A 249 17.41 11.93 17.09
CA VAL A 249 16.89 11.89 15.73
C VAL A 249 15.35 12.07 15.72
N THR A 250 14.89 13.19 15.16
CA THR A 250 13.49 13.36 14.76
C THR A 250 13.13 12.27 13.74
N ALA A 251 12.18 11.40 14.09
CA ALA A 251 11.65 10.40 13.17
C ALA A 251 10.74 11.08 12.12
N LEU A 252 11.35 11.56 11.04
CA LEU A 252 10.63 12.14 9.90
C LEU A 252 9.96 11.01 9.09
N HIS A 253 8.74 10.64 9.46
CA HIS A 253 7.92 9.75 8.65
C HIS A 253 7.34 10.53 7.46
N VAL A 254 8.05 10.48 6.34
CA VAL A 254 7.51 10.85 5.03
C VAL A 254 6.74 9.64 4.50
N VAL A 255 5.45 9.82 4.25
CA VAL A 255 4.54 8.80 3.69
C VAL A 255 4.15 9.20 2.26
#